data_AF-A0B9E3-F1
#
_entry.id   AF-A0B9E3-F1
#
_cell.length_a   1.000
_cell.length_b   1.000
_cell.length_c   1.000
_cell.angle_alpha   90.00
_cell.angle_beta   90.00
_cell.angle_gamma   90.00
#
_symmetry.space_group_name_H-M   'P 1'
#
loop_
_entity.id
_entity.type
_entity.pdbx_description
1 polymer ?
#
loop_
_entity_poly.entity_id
_entity_poly.type
_entity_poly.pdbx_seq_one_letter_code
_entity_poly.pdbx_strand_id
1 'polypeptide(L)'
;MDQLVATVVPIFAAGFAIQQFLEIIDPIVVRLIGERDKKLILGIVSLISGLMIAFGTGLRVLAPLCIYSEFQEGHYFDLLDALITAFIISAGTEGINSVMKFLGYAKESKKGDAAALKAWVSRDEDAKDIMYRMDRKREK
;
A
#
# COMPACT_ATOMS: atom_id res chain seq x y z
N MET A 1 -13.48 -14.64 3.15
CA MET A 1 -12.60 -13.74 2.38
C MET A 1 -12.87 -12.29 2.80
N ASP A 2 -14.14 -11.90 2.94
CA ASP A 2 -14.57 -10.54 3.29
C ASP A 2 -13.98 -9.99 4.60
N GLN A 3 -13.93 -10.78 5.67
CA GLN A 3 -13.40 -10.32 6.96
C GLN A 3 -11.90 -10.03 6.91
N LEU A 4 -11.12 -10.86 6.22
CA LEU A 4 -9.68 -10.66 6.07
C LEU A 4 -9.41 -9.41 5.22
N VAL A 5 -10.17 -9.21 4.15
CA VAL A 5 -10.10 -7.99 3.33
C VAL A 5 -10.49 -6.76 4.17
N ALA A 6 -11.57 -6.83 4.94
CA ALA A 6 -12.04 -5.74 5.79
C ALA A 6 -11.02 -5.34 6.89
N THR A 7 -10.18 -6.28 7.34
CA THR A 7 -9.12 -6.01 8.31
C THR A 7 -7.83 -5.51 7.67
N VAL A 8 -7.44 -6.11 6.55
CA VAL A 8 -6.14 -5.86 5.93
C VAL A 8 -6.15 -4.55 5.13
N VAL A 9 -7.26 -4.22 4.46
CA VAL A 9 -7.37 -2.99 3.65
C VAL A 9 -7.14 -1.71 4.46
N PRO A 10 -7.76 -1.51 5.64
CA PRO A 10 -7.50 -0.34 6.47
C PRO A 10 -6.04 -0.22 6.92
N ILE A 11 -5.35 -1.33 7.17
CA ILE A 11 -3.93 -1.34 7.56
C ILE A 11 -3.07 -0.87 6.39
N PHE A 12 -3.35 -1.35 5.18
CA PHE A 12 -2.68 -0.86 3.97
C PHE A 12 -2.96 0.62 3.71
N ALA A 13 -4.21 1.06 3.87
CA ALA A 13 -4.59 2.45 3.71
C ALA A 13 -3.86 3.35 4.73
N ALA A 14 -3.76 2.92 5.99
CA ALA A 14 -3.03 3.62 7.04
C ALA A 14 -1.52 3.70 6.72
N GLY A 15 -0.91 2.59 6.32
CA GLY A 15 0.51 2.59 5.93
C GLY A 15 0.79 3.47 4.70
N PHE A 16 -0.14 3.52 3.73
CA PHE A 16 -0.03 4.41 2.58
C PHE A 16 -0.12 5.89 2.99
N ALA A 17 -1.07 6.22 3.88
CA ALA A 17 -1.20 7.57 4.39
C ALA A 17 0.06 8.04 5.13
N ILE A 18 0.66 7.16 5.96
CA ILE A 18 1.94 7.47 6.63
C ILE A 18 3.06 7.63 5.60
N GLN A 19 3.17 6.75 4.61
CA GLN A 19 4.20 6.86 3.57
C GLN A 19 4.11 8.21 2.85
N GLN A 20 2.90 8.61 2.43
CA GLN A 20 2.67 9.90 1.77
C GLN A 20 3.01 11.08 2.69
N PHE A 21 2.68 10.97 3.98
CA PHE A 21 3.03 11.97 4.98
C PHE A 21 4.55 12.09 5.17
N LEU A 22 5.28 10.97 5.28
CA LEU A 22 6.74 10.95 5.42
C LEU A 22 7.43 11.59 4.22
N GLU A 23 6.94 11.34 3.00
CA GLU A 23 7.45 11.98 1.78
C GLU A 23 7.22 13.49 1.75
N ILE A 24 6.11 13.97 2.32
CA ILE A 24 5.82 15.41 2.43
C ILE A 24 6.78 16.09 3.42
N ILE A 25 7.10 15.44 4.54
CA ILE A 25 7.96 16.02 5.57
C ILE A 25 9.45 15.81 5.33
N ASP A 26 9.85 14.84 4.50
CA ASP A 26 11.25 14.56 4.15
C ASP A 26 12.05 15.83 3.77
N PRO A 27 11.60 16.70 2.83
CA PRO A 27 12.35 17.92 2.50
C PRO A 27 12.49 18.89 3.69
N ILE A 28 11.52 18.91 4.61
CA ILE A 28 11.58 19.72 5.83
C ILE A 28 12.62 19.15 6.79
N VAL A 29 12.61 17.84 7.00
CA VAL A 29 13.56 17.14 7.88
C VAL A 29 14.99 17.32 7.36
N VAL A 30 15.22 17.13 6.06
CA VAL A 30 16.53 17.36 5.43
C VAL A 30 17.01 18.80 5.65
N ARG A 31 16.11 19.79 5.51
CA ARG A 31 16.47 21.20 5.69
C ARG A 31 16.79 21.58 7.14
N LEU A 32 16.10 20.99 8.12
CA LEU A 32 16.23 21.34 9.53
C LEU A 32 17.33 20.56 10.25
N ILE A 33 17.51 19.28 9.90
CA ILE A 33 18.31 18.33 10.70
C ILE A 33 19.47 17.77 9.87
N GLY A 34 19.40 17.89 8.54
CA GLY A 34 20.41 17.40 7.63
C GLY A 34 20.25 15.91 7.30
N GLU A 35 21.04 15.48 6.32
CA GLU A 35 20.98 14.13 5.74
C GLU A 35 21.39 13.02 6.72
N ARG A 36 22.23 13.32 7.71
CA ARG A 36 22.81 12.32 8.62
C ARG A 36 21.77 11.60 9.46
N ASP A 37 20.84 12.36 10.05
CA ASP A 37 19.91 11.85 11.05
C ASP A 37 18.48 11.68 10.51
N LYS A 38 18.24 12.03 9.24
CA LYS A 38 16.90 12.00 8.63
C LYS A 38 16.22 10.64 8.73
N LYS A 39 16.98 9.55 8.51
CA LYS A 39 16.42 8.19 8.47
C LYS A 39 15.89 7.79 9.84
N LEU A 40 16.63 8.14 10.89
CA LEU A 40 16.22 7.90 12.27
C LEU A 40 14.95 8.70 12.60
N ILE A 41 14.91 9.97 12.21
CA ILE A 41 13.76 10.85 12.54
C ILE A 41 12.51 10.46 11.76
N LEU A 42 12.61 10.19 10.46
CA LEU A 42 11.47 9.70 9.68
C LEU A 42 10.99 8.34 10.20
N GLY A 43 11.90 7.48 10.66
CA GLY A 43 11.55 6.23 11.33
C GLY A 43 10.77 6.45 12.64
N ILE A 44 11.22 7.37 13.49
CA ILE A 44 10.52 7.72 14.74
C ILE A 44 9.15 8.34 14.44
N VAL A 45 9.06 9.25 13.46
CA VAL A 45 7.79 9.86 13.05
C VAL A 45 6.83 8.82 12.50
N SER A 46 7.33 7.86 11.70
CA SER A 46 6.56 6.71 11.22
C SER A 46 6.00 5.90 12.39
N LEU A 47 6.85 5.59 13.37
CA LEU A 47 6.46 4.79 14.53
C LEU A 47 5.40 5.49 15.37
N ILE A 48 5.61 6.77 15.68
CA ILE A 48 4.64 7.58 16.43
C ILE A 48 3.32 7.65 15.69
N SER A 49 3.35 7.85 14.36
CA SER A 49 2.14 7.88 13.54
C SER A 49 1.40 6.53 13.55
N GLY A 50 2.13 5.42 13.43
CA GLY A 50 1.58 4.07 13.52
C GLY A 50 0.94 3.79 14.88
N LEU A 51 1.57 4.23 15.97
CA LEU A 51 1.02 4.15 17.33
C LEU A 51 -0.25 5.00 17.45
N MET A 52 -0.23 6.25 16.99
CA MET A 52 -1.41 7.12 17.04
C MET A 52 -2.58 6.53 16.26
N ILE A 53 -2.34 5.90 15.11
CA ILE A 53 -3.41 5.24 14.34
C ILE A 53 -3.92 4.01 15.10
N ALA A 54 -3.04 3.10 15.52
CA ALA A 54 -3.46 1.86 16.19
C ALA A 54 -4.22 2.14 17.50
N PHE A 55 -3.70 3.03 18.35
CA PHE A 55 -4.34 3.37 19.63
C PHE A 55 -5.51 4.35 19.48
N GLY A 56 -5.41 5.32 18.57
CA GLY A 56 -6.42 6.36 18.41
C GLY A 56 -7.67 5.92 17.64
N THR A 57 -7.53 4.97 16.71
CA THR A 57 -8.67 4.47 15.90
C THR A 57 -9.18 3.11 16.35
N GLY A 58 -8.48 2.44 17.25
CA GLY A 58 -8.79 1.06 17.65
C GLY A 58 -8.53 0.04 16.55
N LEU A 59 -7.68 0.37 15.58
CA LEU A 59 -7.30 -0.56 14.52
C LEU A 59 -6.49 -1.73 15.12
N ARG A 60 -6.88 -2.95 14.77
CA ARG A 60 -6.31 -4.21 15.28
C ARG A 60 -6.12 -5.19 14.14
N VAL A 61 -4.91 -5.71 14.01
CA VAL A 61 -4.54 -6.66 12.95
C VAL A 61 -4.73 -8.09 13.39
N LEU A 62 -4.45 -8.39 14.65
CA LEU A 62 -4.44 -9.76 15.12
C LEU A 62 -5.86 -10.20 15.53
N ALA A 63 -6.63 -9.35 16.23
CA ALA A 63 -7.99 -9.67 16.69
C ALA A 63 -8.90 -10.26 15.58
N PRO A 64 -8.93 -9.69 14.37
CA PRO A 64 -9.80 -10.22 13.30
C PRO A 64 -9.22 -11.44 12.58
N LEU A 65 -7.93 -11.75 12.75
CA LEU A 65 -7.28 -12.94 12.16
C LEU A 65 -7.57 -14.21 12.96
N CYS A 66 -8.50 -14.16 13.94
CA CYS A 66 -8.95 -15.31 14.74
C CYS A 66 -7.82 -16.10 15.42
N ILE A 67 -6.66 -15.47 15.66
CA ILE A 67 -5.64 -16.01 16.59
C ILE A 67 -6.18 -16.01 18.05
N TYR A 68 -7.38 -15.46 18.27
CA TYR A 68 -7.95 -15.02 19.54
C TYR A 68 -9.00 -15.94 20.18
N SER A 69 -9.29 -17.12 19.62
CA SER A 69 -10.39 -17.94 20.15
C SER A 69 -10.12 -18.56 21.53
N GLU A 70 -8.88 -18.57 22.03
CA GLU A 70 -8.54 -19.26 23.30
C GLU A 70 -7.96 -18.36 24.41
N PHE A 71 -7.57 -17.11 24.14
CA PHE A 71 -6.85 -16.23 25.09
C PHE A 71 -7.62 -14.96 25.48
N GLN A 72 -8.95 -15.04 25.55
CA GLN A 72 -9.83 -13.87 25.45
C GLN A 72 -9.96 -12.96 26.69
N GLU A 73 -9.17 -13.12 27.76
CA GLU A 73 -9.32 -12.29 28.95
C GLU A 73 -7.99 -11.66 29.40
N GLY A 74 -7.76 -10.42 28.97
CA GLY A 74 -6.71 -9.58 29.57
C GLY A 74 -6.39 -8.30 28.79
N HIS A 75 -6.30 -7.17 29.50
CA HIS A 75 -5.83 -5.88 28.97
C HIS A 75 -4.45 -5.95 28.27
N TYR A 76 -3.64 -6.94 28.63
CA TYR A 76 -2.31 -7.15 28.04
C TYR A 76 -2.35 -7.54 26.56
N PHE A 77 -3.37 -8.29 26.13
CA PHE A 77 -3.47 -8.75 24.74
C PHE A 77 -3.93 -7.63 23.80
N ASP A 78 -4.85 -6.77 24.24
CA ASP A 78 -5.27 -5.61 23.45
C ASP A 78 -4.11 -4.62 23.26
N LEU A 79 -3.30 -4.42 24.30
CA LEU A 79 -2.07 -3.63 24.21
C LEU A 79 -1.07 -4.24 23.21
N LEU A 80 -0.88 -5.56 23.26
CA LEU A 80 0.03 -6.26 22.36
C LEU A 80 -0.43 -6.19 20.90
N ASP A 81 -1.73 -6.39 20.64
CA ASP A 81 -2.29 -6.27 19.30
C ASP A 81 -2.18 -4.83 18.77
N ALA A 82 -2.44 -3.83 19.61
CA ALA A 82 -2.24 -2.43 19.26
C ALA A 82 -0.78 -2.14 18.88
N LEU A 83 0.18 -2.65 19.64
CA LEU A 83 1.61 -2.48 19.37
C LEU A 83 2.03 -3.18 18.07
N ILE A 84 1.58 -4.41 17.86
CA ILE A 84 1.88 -5.16 16.64
C ILE A 84 1.25 -4.47 15.43
N THR A 85 0.03 -3.99 15.56
CA THR A 85 -0.65 -3.20 14.52
C THR A 85 0.13 -1.93 14.20
N ALA A 86 0.58 -1.19 15.23
CA ALA A 86 1.39 0.01 15.05
C ALA A 86 2.72 -0.28 14.35
N PHE A 87 3.40 -1.38 14.71
CA PHE A 87 4.64 -1.80 14.06
C PHE A 87 4.43 -2.23 12.61
N ILE A 88 3.35 -2.96 12.31
CA ILE A 88 3.04 -3.33 10.92
C ILE A 88 2.78 -2.09 10.08
N ILE A 89 2.00 -1.14 10.60
CA ILE A 89 1.71 0.12 9.92
C ILE A 89 3.00 0.95 9.73
N SER A 90 3.84 1.05 10.76
CA SER A 90 5.08 1.83 10.73
C SER A 90 6.18 1.22 9.86
N ALA A 91 6.38 -0.10 9.93
CA ALA A 91 7.36 -0.83 9.12
C ALA A 91 6.87 -1.02 7.68
N GLY A 92 5.56 -1.01 7.48
CA GLY A 92 4.91 -1.15 6.18
C GLY A 92 5.18 -0.01 5.21
N THR A 93 5.75 1.12 5.64
CA THR A 93 6.05 2.27 4.77
C THR A 93 7.03 1.91 3.64
N GLU A 94 8.08 1.14 3.93
CA GLU A 94 9.02 0.64 2.91
C GLU A 94 8.42 -0.46 2.02
N GLY A 95 7.61 -1.35 2.62
CA GLY A 95 6.91 -2.41 1.89
C GLY A 95 5.87 -1.85 0.93
N ILE A 96 5.08 -0.87 1.38
CA ILE A 96 4.08 -0.16 0.59
C ILE A 96 4.76 0.64 -0.51
N ASN A 97 5.88 1.31 -0.25
CA ASN A 97 6.68 1.96 -1.30
C ASN A 97 7.08 0.97 -2.41
N SER A 98 7.49 -0.25 -2.04
CA SER A 98 7.82 -1.29 -3.00
C SER A 98 6.60 -1.79 -3.79
N VAL A 99 5.44 -1.95 -3.13
CA VAL A 99 4.16 -2.28 -3.78
C VAL A 99 3.73 -1.18 -4.76
N MET A 100 3.85 0.09 -4.37
CA MET A 100 3.53 1.22 -5.25
C MET A 100 4.41 1.22 -6.50
N LYS A 101 5.71 0.99 -6.35
CA LYS A 101 6.63 0.86 -7.49
C LYS A 101 6.26 -0.30 -8.39
N PHE A 102 5.95 -1.47 -7.81
CA PHE A 102 5.51 -2.62 -8.58
C PHE A 102 4.23 -2.34 -9.38
N LEU A 103 3.22 -1.70 -8.77
CA LEU A 103 2.00 -1.29 -9.46
C LEU A 103 2.29 -0.25 -10.55
N GLY A 104 3.24 0.65 -10.31
CA GLY A 104 3.76 1.58 -11.32
C GLY A 104 4.36 0.85 -12.52
N TYR A 105 5.27 -0.09 -12.28
CA TYR A 105 5.89 -0.90 -13.33
C TYR A 105 4.87 -1.73 -14.11
N ALA A 106 3.90 -2.33 -13.44
CA ALA A 106 2.82 -3.08 -14.10
C ALA A 106 1.95 -2.16 -14.98
N LYS A 107 1.69 -0.92 -14.54
CA LYS A 107 0.96 0.08 -15.33
C LYS A 107 1.75 0.55 -16.54
N GLU A 108 3.05 0.78 -16.39
CA GLU A 108 3.95 1.17 -17.48
C GLU A 108 4.10 0.06 -18.52
N SER A 109 4.25 -1.19 -18.09
CA SER A 109 4.25 -2.36 -18.99
C SER A 109 2.97 -2.42 -19.83
N LYS A 110 1.79 -2.28 -19.20
CA LYS A 110 0.51 -2.25 -19.94
C LYS A 110 0.41 -1.08 -20.93
N LYS A 111 1.00 0.08 -20.61
CA LYS A 111 1.08 1.21 -21.56
C LYS A 111 2.02 0.90 -22.72
N GLY A 112 3.16 0.26 -22.45
CA GLY A 112 4.11 -0.20 -23.46
C GLY A 112 3.47 -1.20 -24.41
N ASP A 113 2.77 -2.21 -23.88
CA ASP A 113 2.05 -3.20 -24.67
C ASP A 113 0.95 -2.55 -25.51
N ALA A 114 0.20 -1.60 -24.95
CA ALA A 114 -0.82 -0.85 -25.69
C ALA A 114 -0.22 0.04 -26.79
N ALA A 115 0.95 0.66 -26.55
CA ALA A 115 1.64 1.46 -27.55
C ALA A 115 2.23 0.60 -28.67
N ALA A 116 2.82 -0.56 -28.33
CA ALA A 116 3.30 -1.55 -29.29
C ALA A 116 2.15 -2.12 -30.13
N LEU A 117 1.02 -2.45 -29.50
CA LEU A 117 -0.18 -2.90 -30.18
C LEU A 117 -0.72 -1.81 -31.13
N LYS A 118 -0.79 -0.55 -30.70
CA LYS A 118 -1.19 0.58 -31.56
C LYS A 118 -0.23 0.79 -32.73
N ALA A 119 1.07 0.62 -32.52
CA ALA A 119 2.08 0.75 -33.56
C ALA A 119 2.02 -0.40 -34.58
N TRP A 120 1.68 -1.61 -34.15
CA TRP A 120 1.42 -2.74 -35.03
C TRP A 120 0.13 -2.54 -35.85
N VAL A 121 -0.98 -2.21 -35.19
CA VAL A 121 -2.29 -1.95 -35.83
C VAL A 121 -2.23 -0.77 -36.82
N SER A 122 -1.39 0.24 -36.58
CA SER A 122 -1.26 1.36 -37.52
C SER A 122 -0.49 1.01 -38.79
N ARG A 123 0.42 0.04 -38.73
CA ARG A 123 1.29 -0.38 -39.83
C ARG A 123 0.73 -1.50 -40.70
N ASP A 124 -0.15 -2.33 -40.15
CA ASP A 124 -0.66 -3.53 -40.80
C ASP A 124 -2.18 -3.41 -41.01
N GLU A 125 -2.67 -3.56 -42.25
CA GLU A 125 -4.10 -3.46 -42.56
C GLU A 125 -4.89 -4.67 -42.06
N ASP A 126 -4.30 -5.87 -42.07
CA ASP A 126 -4.95 -7.09 -41.56
C ASP A 126 -5.12 -7.01 -40.04
N ALA A 127 -4.17 -6.37 -39.36
CA ALA A 127 -4.26 -6.08 -37.93
C ALA A 127 -5.45 -5.20 -37.56
N LYS A 128 -5.83 -4.24 -38.42
CA LYS A 128 -7.00 -3.36 -38.20
C LYS A 128 -8.31 -4.16 -38.27
N ASP A 129 -8.43 -5.07 -39.23
CA ASP A 129 -9.63 -5.91 -39.36
C ASP A 129 -9.76 -6.89 -38.18
N ILE A 130 -8.65 -7.48 -37.73
CA ILE A 130 -8.64 -8.36 -36.55
C ILE A 130 -9.08 -7.61 -35.29
N MET A 131 -8.55 -6.41 -35.03
CA MET A 131 -8.97 -5.57 -33.89
C MET A 131 -10.45 -5.20 -33.97
N TYR A 132 -10.93 -4.78 -35.14
CA TYR A 132 -12.32 -4.41 -35.34
C TYR A 132 -13.29 -5.58 -35.07
N ARG A 133 -12.91 -6.81 -35.43
CA ARG A 133 -13.68 -8.02 -35.11
C ARG A 133 -13.65 -8.38 -33.62
N MET A 134 -12.55 -8.10 -32.92
CA MET A 134 -12.43 -8.34 -31.49
C MET A 134 -13.27 -7.38 -30.67
N ASP A 135 -13.27 -6.09 -31.00
CA ASP A 135 -14.09 -5.08 -30.30
C ASP A 135 -15.59 -5.37 -30.48
N ARG A 136 -16.01 -5.73 -31.70
CA ARG A 136 -17.41 -6.10 -31.98
C ARG A 136 -17.89 -7.36 -31.23
N LYS A 137 -16.97 -8.24 -30.81
CA LYS A 137 -17.30 -9.41 -29.98
C LYS A 137 -17.41 -9.09 -28.49
N ARG A 138 -16.81 -7.98 -28.02
CA ARG A 138 -16.88 -7.55 -26.62
C ARG A 138 -18.16 -6.77 -26.29
N GLU A 139 -18.83 -6.24 -27.31
CA GLU A 139 -20.09 -5.48 -27.17
C GLU A 139 -21.35 -6.36 -27.17
N LYS A 140 -21.21 -7.68 -27.27
CA LYS A 140 -22.30 -8.67 -27.16
C LYS A 140 -22.16 -9.46 -25.87
#